data_AF-B9TMW9-F1
#
_entry.id   AF-B9TMW9-F1
#
_cell.length_a   1.000
_cell.length_b   1.000
_cell.length_c   1.000
_cell.angle_alpha   90.00
_cell.angle_beta   90.00
_cell.angle_gamma   90.00
#
_symmetry.space_group_name_H-M   'P 1'
#
loop_
_entity.id
_entity.type
_entity.pdbx_description
1 polymer ?
#
loop_
_entity_poly.entity_id
_entity_poly.type
_entity_poly.pdbx_seq_one_letter_code
_entity_poly.pdbx_strand_id
1 'polypeptide(L)'
;MVCMCCVNAPARGVSEEPVAINKSLKVTEMMRAKKSIQMTAVFALGCMVMVEGAFAQCKPAHQVKTVVPGTITVTTLMLPPYDIPGGEGGFSGVEGDILKKVAEMECLKLDAKQVDVAAEIQYVVTGKADMTAGNWYATAERAK
;
A
#
# COMPACT_ATOMS: atom_id res chain seq x y z
N MET A 1 28.28 46.91 -5.46
CA MET A 1 29.48 47.05 -4.61
C MET A 1 30.07 45.66 -4.40
N VAL A 2 31.39 45.55 -4.26
CA VAL A 2 32.22 44.32 -4.19
C VAL A 2 31.53 43.04 -3.68
N CYS A 3 31.62 41.98 -4.49
CA CYS A 3 31.63 40.59 -4.02
C CYS A 3 33.10 40.12 -4.03
N MET A 4 33.52 39.37 -2.99
CA MET A 4 34.85 38.74 -2.86
C MET A 4 34.60 37.35 -2.24
N CYS A 5 35.08 36.19 -2.72
CA CYS A 5 36.38 35.81 -3.29
C CYS A 5 37.53 35.92 -2.24
N CYS A 6 38.46 34.97 -2.09
CA CYS A 6 38.63 33.61 -2.67
C CYS A 6 39.68 32.82 -1.83
N VAL A 7 40.36 31.83 -2.43
CA VAL A 7 41.57 31.08 -1.94
C VAL A 7 41.25 29.87 -1.04
N ASN A 8 41.73 28.64 -1.28
CA ASN A 8 42.31 27.92 -2.45
C ASN A 8 42.01 26.40 -2.21
N ALA A 9 41.59 25.57 -3.17
CA ALA A 9 42.28 25.06 -4.38
C ALA A 9 43.49 24.14 -4.08
N PRO A 10 43.87 23.16 -4.94
CA PRO A 10 43.26 22.66 -6.20
C PRO A 10 42.78 21.17 -6.01
N ALA A 11 42.67 20.21 -6.95
CA ALA A 11 42.95 20.09 -8.40
C ALA A 11 42.16 18.92 -9.08
N ARG A 12 41.99 19.00 -10.41
CA ARG A 12 42.01 17.95 -11.48
C ARG A 12 41.29 16.59 -11.28
N GLY A 13 40.55 16.08 -12.28
CA GLY A 13 40.30 16.59 -13.64
C GLY A 13 39.35 15.73 -14.47
N VAL A 14 39.03 16.19 -15.70
CA VAL A 14 38.03 15.62 -16.62
C VAL A 14 38.54 15.71 -18.07
N SER A 15 38.32 14.67 -18.89
CA SER A 15 38.39 14.73 -20.37
C SER A 15 37.81 13.44 -20.99
N GLU A 16 37.22 13.54 -22.18
CA GLU A 16 36.51 12.46 -22.89
C GLU A 16 37.27 12.01 -24.17
N GLU A 17 36.56 11.43 -25.16
CA GLU A 17 36.99 11.07 -26.54
C GLU A 17 37.83 9.76 -26.74
N PRO A 18 37.86 9.17 -27.97
CA PRO A 18 36.67 8.75 -28.73
C PRO A 18 36.81 7.36 -29.43
N VAL A 19 35.84 7.02 -30.28
CA VAL A 19 35.70 5.78 -31.07
C VAL A 19 36.71 5.64 -32.22
N ALA A 20 37.29 4.44 -32.44
CA ALA A 20 37.44 3.82 -33.78
C ALA A 20 38.00 2.37 -33.81
N ILE A 21 37.18 1.45 -34.36
CA ILE A 21 37.50 0.46 -35.41
C ILE A 21 38.94 -0.10 -35.50
N ASN A 22 39.08 -1.42 -35.30
CA ASN A 22 39.69 -2.27 -36.34
C ASN A 22 38.97 -3.62 -36.44
N LYS A 23 38.86 -4.19 -37.65
CA LYS A 23 37.99 -5.31 -37.98
C LYS A 23 38.70 -6.30 -38.92
N SER A 24 38.65 -7.58 -38.57
CA SER A 24 39.05 -8.72 -39.40
C SER A 24 40.51 -8.74 -39.91
N LEU A 25 41.43 -9.37 -39.15
CA LEU A 25 42.46 -10.21 -39.80
C LEU A 25 43.06 -11.30 -38.89
N LYS A 26 42.35 -12.44 -38.78
CA LYS A 26 42.89 -13.82 -38.80
C LYS A 26 41.75 -14.83 -38.66
N VAL A 27 41.15 -15.12 -39.80
CA VAL A 27 40.42 -16.38 -40.06
C VAL A 27 41.46 -17.49 -40.23
N THR A 28 41.05 -18.76 -40.06
CA THR A 28 41.86 -20.00 -40.16
C THR A 28 42.95 -20.15 -39.10
N GLU A 29 43.32 -21.41 -38.82
CA GLU A 29 44.19 -21.84 -37.69
C GLU A 29 43.60 -21.46 -36.30
N MET A 30 42.95 -22.35 -35.53
CA MET A 30 43.22 -23.78 -35.36
C MET A 30 41.99 -24.70 -35.49
N MET A 31 42.26 -25.90 -36.02
CA MET A 31 41.30 -26.98 -36.25
C MET A 31 40.89 -27.64 -34.91
N ARG A 32 39.59 -27.79 -34.60
CA ARG A 32 38.68 -28.87 -35.05
C ARG A 32 38.86 -30.25 -34.37
N ALA A 33 38.82 -30.29 -33.04
CA ALA A 33 38.33 -31.46 -32.28
C ALA A 33 37.10 -30.98 -31.47
N LYS A 34 35.87 -31.49 -31.62
CA LYS A 34 35.36 -32.88 -31.52
C LYS A 34 35.76 -33.51 -30.17
N LYS A 35 34.85 -33.99 -29.32
CA LYS A 35 33.39 -34.19 -29.47
C LYS A 35 32.69 -34.15 -28.10
N SER A 36 31.36 -34.03 -28.12
CA SER A 36 30.44 -33.92 -26.98
C SER A 36 30.64 -34.94 -25.84
N ILE A 37 30.62 -34.44 -24.61
CA ILE A 37 30.05 -35.12 -23.43
C ILE A 37 29.13 -34.11 -22.73
N GLN A 38 27.92 -34.52 -22.36
CA GLN A 38 27.00 -33.76 -21.49
C GLN A 38 26.95 -34.41 -20.10
N MET A 39 26.24 -33.76 -19.17
CA MET A 39 25.68 -34.34 -17.94
C MET A 39 26.62 -34.54 -16.74
N THR A 40 26.62 -33.56 -15.83
CA THR A 40 26.76 -33.82 -14.37
C THR A 40 25.80 -32.88 -13.61
N ALA A 41 25.22 -33.38 -12.52
CA ALA A 41 24.28 -32.77 -11.55
C ALA A 41 24.12 -31.22 -11.58
N VAL A 42 22.91 -30.64 -11.63
CA VAL A 42 21.80 -30.80 -10.66
C VAL A 42 22.24 -30.44 -9.23
N PHE A 43 22.39 -29.14 -8.96
CA PHE A 43 22.51 -28.61 -7.61
C PHE A 43 21.09 -28.43 -7.02
N ALA A 44 20.57 -29.50 -6.42
CA ALA A 44 19.20 -29.55 -5.90
C ALA A 44 19.10 -29.04 -4.45
N LEU A 45 17.85 -28.68 -4.08
CA LEU A 45 17.35 -28.42 -2.73
C LEU A 45 17.90 -27.21 -1.95
N GLY A 46 16.96 -26.44 -1.37
CA GLY A 46 16.95 -26.51 0.09
C GLY A 46 16.73 -25.26 0.93
N CYS A 47 16.14 -24.15 0.45
CA CYS A 47 15.54 -23.14 1.36
C CYS A 47 14.54 -22.19 0.67
N MET A 48 13.38 -22.70 0.24
CA MET A 48 12.16 -21.90 0.26
C MET A 48 11.60 -21.99 1.67
N VAL A 49 11.83 -20.97 2.49
CA VAL A 49 11.18 -20.85 3.79
C VAL A 49 9.71 -20.51 3.54
N MET A 50 8.86 -21.52 3.55
CA MET A 50 7.42 -21.32 3.66
C MET A 50 7.15 -20.68 5.02
N VAL A 51 6.87 -19.38 5.03
CA VAL A 51 6.34 -18.71 6.22
C VAL A 51 4.87 -19.09 6.31
N GLU A 52 4.62 -20.32 6.77
CA GLU A 52 3.32 -20.80 7.24
C GLU A 52 3.01 -20.15 8.60
N GLY A 53 2.96 -18.82 8.58
CA GLY A 53 2.31 -18.07 9.64
C GLY A 53 0.85 -18.51 9.66
N ALA A 54 0.47 -19.21 10.73
CA ALA A 54 -0.91 -19.61 11.00
C ALA A 54 -1.75 -18.39 11.41
N PHE A 55 -1.79 -17.37 10.55
CA PHE A 55 -2.80 -16.34 10.57
C PHE A 55 -4.15 -17.05 10.48
N ALA A 56 -5.05 -16.77 11.43
CA ALA A 56 -6.43 -17.19 11.29
C ALA A 56 -6.96 -16.58 9.98
N GLN A 57 -7.26 -17.43 8.99
CA GLN A 57 -7.64 -16.99 7.66
C GLN A 57 -8.99 -16.27 7.78
N CYS A 58 -8.95 -14.93 7.89
CA CYS A 58 -10.13 -14.15 8.17
C CYS A 58 -11.17 -14.39 7.06
N LYS A 59 -12.31 -14.94 7.45
CA LYS A 59 -13.43 -15.25 6.56
C LYS A 59 -14.56 -14.30 6.91
N PRO A 60 -14.98 -13.40 6.00
CA PRO A 60 -16.09 -12.50 6.27
C PRO A 60 -17.37 -13.29 6.52
N ALA A 61 -18.20 -12.82 7.46
CA ALA A 61 -19.48 -13.45 7.74
C ALA A 61 -20.52 -13.17 6.64
N HIS A 62 -20.42 -12.02 5.97
CA HIS A 62 -21.37 -11.57 4.95
C HIS A 62 -20.66 -11.13 3.65
N GLN A 63 -21.45 -10.82 2.61
CA GLN A 63 -20.95 -10.22 1.36
C GLN A 63 -21.18 -8.72 1.37
N VAL A 64 -20.39 -8.00 2.19
CA VAL A 64 -20.41 -6.54 2.22
C VAL A 64 -19.69 -5.99 0.98
N LYS A 65 -20.31 -5.02 0.30
CA LYS A 65 -19.64 -4.17 -0.70
C LYS A 65 -19.28 -2.85 -0.04
N THR A 66 -18.07 -2.37 -0.25
CA THR A 66 -17.63 -1.07 0.24
C THR A 66 -17.19 -0.13 -0.90
N VAL A 67 -17.28 1.18 -0.65
CA VAL A 67 -16.77 2.27 -1.52
C VAL A 67 -15.26 2.13 -1.73
N VAL A 68 -14.52 1.74 -0.69
CA VAL A 68 -13.08 1.45 -0.75
C VAL A 68 -12.86 -0.05 -0.50
N PRO A 69 -12.39 -0.84 -1.48
CA PRO A 69 -12.22 -2.28 -1.31
C PRO A 69 -11.39 -2.66 -0.08
N GLY A 70 -11.94 -3.52 0.78
CA GLY A 70 -11.29 -3.98 2.02
C GLY A 70 -11.31 -2.97 3.18
N THR A 71 -12.03 -1.85 3.05
CA THR A 71 -12.16 -0.82 4.10
C THR A 71 -13.63 -0.41 4.22
N ILE A 72 -14.19 -0.45 5.42
CA ILE A 72 -15.46 0.20 5.73
C ILE A 72 -15.20 1.67 6.08
N THR A 73 -15.71 2.56 5.24
CA THR A 73 -15.55 4.01 5.36
C THR A 73 -16.74 4.63 6.08
N VAL A 74 -16.48 5.31 7.18
CA VAL A 74 -17.50 5.86 8.08
C VAL A 74 -17.32 7.37 8.19
N THR A 75 -18.38 8.14 7.89
CA THR A 75 -18.42 9.56 8.27
C THR A 75 -19.05 9.75 9.64
N THR A 76 -18.54 10.68 10.44
CA THR A 76 -18.97 10.87 11.83
C THR A 76 -18.69 12.29 12.31
N LEU A 77 -19.03 12.58 13.57
CA LEU A 77 -18.79 13.82 14.28
C LEU A 77 -18.00 13.57 15.58
N MET A 78 -17.61 14.63 16.30
CA MET A 78 -17.07 14.51 17.66
C MET A 78 -18.23 14.54 18.66
N LEU A 79 -18.68 13.36 19.12
CA LEU A 79 -19.79 13.19 20.07
C LEU A 79 -19.42 12.21 21.22
N PRO A 80 -18.48 12.55 22.12
CA PRO A 80 -18.19 11.72 23.28
C PRO A 80 -19.43 11.50 24.16
N PRO A 81 -19.67 10.29 24.71
CA PRO A 81 -18.83 9.08 24.64
C PRO A 81 -19.14 8.15 23.46
N TYR A 82 -20.01 8.54 22.52
CA TYR A 82 -20.49 7.70 21.42
C TYR A 82 -19.48 7.65 20.27
N ASP A 83 -19.06 8.84 19.80
CA ASP A 83 -18.17 9.02 18.66
C ASP A 83 -16.96 9.86 19.06
N ILE A 84 -15.77 9.29 18.95
CA ILE A 84 -14.50 9.98 19.16
C ILE A 84 -13.59 9.63 17.97
N PRO A 85 -13.73 10.35 16.84
CA PRO A 85 -12.88 10.18 15.67
C PRO A 85 -11.46 10.69 15.95
N GLY A 86 -10.46 9.91 15.57
CA GLY A 86 -9.08 10.13 15.96
C GLY A 86 -8.77 9.60 17.38
N GLY A 87 -7.55 9.12 17.57
CA GLY A 87 -7.12 8.42 18.79
C GLY A 87 -6.44 7.10 18.46
N GLU A 88 -6.14 6.31 19.48
CA GLU A 88 -5.52 4.99 19.32
C GLU A 88 -6.53 4.02 18.68
N GLY A 89 -6.19 3.48 17.51
CA GLY A 89 -7.11 2.67 16.69
C GLY A 89 -8.08 3.46 15.79
N GLY A 90 -7.87 4.76 15.58
CA GLY A 90 -8.52 5.56 14.52
C GLY A 90 -9.95 6.05 14.84
N PHE A 91 -10.77 5.22 15.49
CA PHE A 91 -12.10 5.58 15.99
C PHE A 91 -12.30 4.99 17.38
N SER A 92 -12.92 5.73 18.30
CA SER A 92 -13.23 5.24 19.66
C SER A 92 -14.57 5.80 20.16
N GLY A 93 -15.00 5.36 21.34
CA GLY A 93 -16.38 5.56 21.81
C GLY A 93 -17.28 4.36 21.45
N VAL A 94 -18.55 4.43 21.88
CA VAL A 94 -19.51 3.32 21.76
C VAL A 94 -19.70 2.84 20.32
N GLU A 95 -19.87 3.73 19.35
CA GLU A 95 -20.05 3.33 17.95
C GLU A 95 -18.73 2.86 17.34
N GLY A 96 -17.61 3.51 17.66
CA GLY A 96 -16.26 3.06 17.26
C GLY A 96 -15.94 1.63 17.70
N ASP A 97 -16.30 1.24 18.93
CA ASP A 97 -16.06 -0.11 19.46
C ASP A 97 -17.08 -1.17 18.99
N ILE A 98 -18.22 -0.75 18.44
CA ILE A 98 -19.14 -1.61 17.69
C ILE A 98 -18.59 -1.82 16.27
N LEU A 99 -18.17 -0.74 15.60
CA LEU A 99 -17.72 -0.75 14.22
C LEU A 99 -16.38 -1.47 14.03
N LYS A 100 -15.49 -1.46 15.03
CA LYS A 100 -14.30 -2.36 15.06
C LYS A 100 -14.70 -3.82 14.96
N LYS A 101 -15.69 -4.27 15.75
CA LYS A 101 -16.15 -5.67 15.75
C LYS A 101 -16.85 -6.05 14.45
N VAL A 102 -17.55 -5.11 13.81
CA VAL A 102 -18.11 -5.29 12.45
C VAL A 102 -16.98 -5.41 11.43
N ALA A 103 -15.98 -4.52 11.48
CA ALA A 103 -14.83 -4.57 10.58
C ALA A 103 -14.02 -5.89 10.74
N GLU A 104 -13.79 -6.34 11.97
CA GLU A 104 -13.17 -7.63 12.29
C GLU A 104 -14.00 -8.82 11.76
N MET A 105 -15.32 -8.80 11.94
CA MET A 105 -16.25 -9.85 11.47
C MET A 105 -16.30 -9.97 9.94
N GLU A 106 -16.12 -8.85 9.23
CA GLU A 106 -16.14 -8.78 7.76
C GLU A 106 -14.74 -8.70 7.14
N CYS A 107 -13.67 -8.84 7.94
CA CYS A 107 -12.28 -8.77 7.49
C CYS A 107 -11.91 -7.45 6.79
N LEU A 108 -12.59 -6.37 7.16
CA LEU A 108 -12.39 -5.01 6.65
C LEU A 108 -11.51 -4.20 7.61
N LYS A 109 -10.90 -3.13 7.10
CA LYS A 109 -10.34 -2.05 7.92
C LYS A 109 -11.42 -1.02 8.24
N LEU A 110 -11.38 -0.43 9.42
CA LEU A 110 -12.22 0.72 9.76
C LEU A 110 -11.47 2.03 9.41
N ASP A 111 -12.09 2.89 8.59
CA ASP A 111 -11.64 4.26 8.33
C ASP A 111 -12.75 5.23 8.73
N ALA A 112 -12.49 6.09 9.71
CA ALA A 112 -13.47 6.99 10.30
C ALA A 112 -13.07 8.45 10.11
N LYS A 113 -13.91 9.21 9.40
CA LYS A 113 -13.65 10.60 9.02
C LYS A 113 -14.64 11.55 9.67
N GLN A 114 -14.13 12.49 10.45
CA GLN A 114 -14.96 13.59 10.96
C GLN A 114 -15.42 14.52 9.84
N VAL A 115 -16.71 14.85 9.81
CA VAL A 115 -17.36 15.83 8.92
C VAL A 115 -18.42 16.62 9.69
N ASP A 116 -19.07 17.60 9.05
CA ASP A 116 -20.23 18.28 9.61
C ASP A 116 -21.48 17.38 9.60
N VAL A 117 -22.27 17.43 10.68
CA VAL A 117 -23.49 16.61 10.88
C VAL A 117 -24.52 16.76 9.75
N ALA A 118 -24.60 17.96 9.14
CA ALA A 118 -25.48 18.23 8.01
C ALA A 118 -25.01 17.59 6.69
N ALA A 119 -23.73 17.20 6.61
CA ALA A 119 -23.12 16.55 5.45
C ALA A 119 -23.08 15.02 5.56
N GLU A 120 -23.02 14.45 6.77
CA GLU A 120 -22.91 13.00 7.04
C GLU A 120 -23.81 12.13 6.14
N ILE A 121 -25.13 12.26 6.25
CA ILE A 121 -26.08 11.45 5.46
C ILE A 121 -25.84 11.63 3.94
N GLN A 122 -25.43 12.82 3.50
CA GLN A 122 -25.13 13.10 2.10
C GLN A 122 -23.82 12.45 1.62
N TYR A 123 -22.87 12.11 2.49
CA TYR A 123 -21.71 11.29 2.10
C TYR A 123 -22.14 9.87 1.71
N VAL A 124 -23.08 9.25 2.44
CA VAL A 124 -23.62 7.92 2.11
C VAL A 124 -24.48 7.99 0.85
N VAL A 125 -25.43 8.92 0.78
CA VAL A 125 -26.32 9.10 -0.38
C VAL A 125 -25.55 9.42 -1.67
N THR A 126 -24.39 10.07 -1.59
CA THR A 126 -23.52 10.35 -2.75
C THR A 126 -22.38 9.34 -2.96
N GLY A 127 -22.37 8.20 -2.24
CA GLY A 127 -21.41 7.11 -2.44
C GLY A 127 -19.96 7.45 -2.06
N LYS A 128 -19.77 8.36 -1.11
CA LYS A 128 -18.46 8.82 -0.60
C LYS A 128 -18.05 8.17 0.73
N ALA A 129 -19.00 7.53 1.40
CA ALA A 129 -18.81 6.73 2.61
C ALA A 129 -19.79 5.54 2.58
N ASP A 130 -19.47 4.48 3.29
CA ASP A 130 -20.32 3.28 3.39
C ASP A 130 -21.46 3.49 4.39
N MET A 131 -21.22 4.23 5.48
CA MET A 131 -22.21 4.55 6.50
C MET A 131 -21.84 5.79 7.33
N THR A 132 -22.73 6.16 8.26
CA THR A 132 -22.57 7.27 9.20
C THR A 132 -22.72 6.81 10.65
N ALA A 133 -21.82 7.26 11.53
CA ALA A 133 -21.87 7.04 12.97
C ALA A 133 -22.08 8.39 13.67
N GLY A 134 -23.09 8.50 14.54
CA GLY A 134 -23.58 9.81 15.00
C GLY A 134 -24.89 9.76 15.77
N ASN A 135 -25.13 8.65 16.49
CA ASN A 135 -26.31 8.35 17.29
C ASN A 135 -27.64 8.54 16.52
N TRP A 136 -27.66 8.04 15.28
CA TRP A 136 -28.71 8.31 14.31
C TRP A 136 -30.04 7.61 14.64
N TYR A 137 -30.99 8.38 15.19
CA TYR A 137 -32.39 7.93 15.30
C TYR A 137 -32.96 7.51 13.93
N ALA A 138 -33.44 6.28 13.83
CA ALA A 138 -34.19 5.79 12.68
C ALA A 138 -35.56 6.49 12.61
N THR A 139 -35.79 7.25 11.52
CA THR A 139 -37.06 7.93 11.25
C THR A 139 -37.50 7.64 9.82
N ALA A 140 -38.80 7.77 9.54
CA ALA A 140 -39.34 7.60 8.19
C ALA A 140 -38.75 8.62 7.19
N GLU A 141 -38.23 9.75 7.68
CA GLU A 141 -37.63 10.83 6.89
C GLU A 141 -36.21 10.50 6.44
N ARG A 142 -35.48 9.67 7.20
CA ARG A 142 -34.10 9.23 6.90
C ARG A 142 -34.04 7.88 6.16
N ALA A 143 -35.19 7.21 6.01
CA ALA A 143 -35.33 5.96 5.27
C ALA A 143 -35.88 6.16 3.84
N LYS A 144 -35.71 7.37 3.28
CA LYS A 144 -36.16 7.82 1.96
C LYS A 144 -34.96 8.22 1.11
#